data_AF-A0A7T5VBG1-F1
#
_entry.id   AF-A0A7T5VBG1-F1
#
_cell.length_a   1.000
_cell.length_b   1.000
_cell.length_c   1.000
_cell.angle_alpha   90.00
_cell.angle_beta   90.00
_cell.angle_gamma   90.00
#
_symmetry.space_group_name_H-M   'P 1'
#
loop_
_entity.id
_entity.type
_entity.pdbx_description
1 polymer ?
#
loop_
_entity_poly.entity_id
_entity_poly.type
_entity_poly.pdbx_seq_one_letter_code
_entity_poly.pdbx_strand_id
1 'polypeptide(L)'
;MKKRMQWFWRTVPALILFAPGLSLAAGGGGAPMVIVADTRKLDGILAWWGNMYNESHLQFAILTIIIIPVTGVLFGIVADIVMGWIGIDLKTRELAED
;
A
#
# COMPACT_ATOMS: atom_id res chain seq x y z
N MET A 1 37.61 -2.43 28.98
CA MET A 1 36.13 -2.56 29.00
C MET A 1 35.43 -1.70 27.94
N LYS A 2 35.81 -0.42 27.75
CA LYS A 2 35.21 0.48 26.73
C LYS A 2 35.25 -0.07 25.29
N LYS A 3 36.34 -0.71 24.88
CA LYS A 3 36.52 -1.28 23.53
C LYS A 3 35.57 -2.46 23.22
N ARG A 4 35.27 -3.30 24.22
CA ARG A 4 34.29 -4.41 24.09
C ARG A 4 32.85 -3.88 24.02
N MET A 5 32.54 -2.85 24.82
CA MET A 5 31.25 -2.17 24.79
C MET A 5 31.00 -1.48 23.44
N GLN A 6 32.01 -0.78 22.90
CA GLN A 6 31.92 -0.15 21.57
C GLN A 6 31.77 -1.17 20.44
N TRP A 7 32.38 -2.35 20.56
CA TRP A 7 32.21 -3.42 19.57
C TRP A 7 30.79 -3.99 19.61
N PHE A 8 30.24 -4.17 20.82
CA PHE A 8 28.84 -4.60 21.02
C PHE A 8 27.84 -3.58 20.46
N TRP A 9 28.06 -2.29 20.73
CA TRP A 9 27.23 -1.19 20.22
C TRP A 9 27.29 -1.01 18.70
N ARG A 10 28.31 -1.51 18.02
CA ARG A 10 28.42 -1.46 16.55
C ARG A 10 27.91 -2.74 15.87
N THR A 11 28.06 -3.88 16.53
CA THR A 11 27.67 -5.19 15.97
C THR A 11 26.19 -5.48 16.11
N VAL A 12 25.56 -5.07 17.23
CA VAL A 12 24.12 -5.29 17.46
C VAL A 12 23.24 -4.53 16.45
N PRO A 13 23.46 -3.23 16.17
CA PRO A 13 22.67 -2.53 15.15
C PRO A 13 22.92 -3.05 13.74
N ALA A 14 24.15 -3.44 13.42
CA ALA A 14 24.47 -4.05 12.13
C ALA A 14 23.72 -5.39 11.94
N LEU A 15 23.68 -6.23 12.97
CA LEU A 15 22.89 -7.46 12.94
C LEU A 15 21.39 -7.20 12.77
N ILE A 16 20.84 -6.16 13.41
CA ILE A 16 19.43 -5.78 13.24
C ILE A 16 19.16 -5.28 11.81
N LEU A 17 20.08 -4.48 11.24
CA LEU A 17 19.95 -3.97 9.86
C LEU A 17 20.08 -5.08 8.81
N PHE A 18 20.91 -6.09 9.05
CA PHE A 18 21.13 -7.20 8.11
C PHE A 18 20.30 -8.45 8.42
N ALA A 19 19.56 -8.49 9.54
CA ALA A 19 18.63 -9.56 9.89
C ALA A 19 17.56 -9.83 8.81
N PRO A 20 16.98 -8.82 8.12
CA PRO A 20 16.03 -9.06 7.03
C PRO A 20 16.65 -9.84 5.88
N GLY A 21 17.91 -9.55 5.52
CA GLY A 21 18.63 -10.29 4.49
C GLY A 21 18.87 -11.76 4.85
N LEU A 22 19.13 -12.03 6.14
CA LEU A 22 19.26 -13.40 6.64
C LEU A 22 17.90 -14.13 6.68
N SER A 23 16.80 -13.43 6.98
CA SER A 23 15.45 -14.02 6.88
C SER A 23 15.03 -14.33 5.45
N LEU A 24 15.44 -13.51 4.47
CA LEU A 24 15.21 -13.77 3.05
C LEU A 24 16.06 -14.96 2.55
N ALA A 25 17.27 -15.15 3.08
CA ALA A 25 18.13 -16.29 2.74
C ALA A 25 17.72 -17.59 3.47
N ALA A 26 17.19 -17.50 4.69
CA ALA A 26 16.69 -18.64 5.48
C ALA A 26 15.27 -19.07 5.08
N GLY A 27 14.52 -18.22 4.36
CA GLY A 27 13.32 -18.60 3.60
C GLY A 27 13.67 -19.43 2.34
N GLY A 28 14.67 -20.29 2.44
CA GLY A 28 15.19 -21.10 1.36
C GLY A 28 14.08 -21.90 0.70
N GLY A 29 13.86 -21.64 -0.58
CA GLY A 29 13.24 -22.58 -1.51
C GLY A 29 11.92 -23.18 -1.06
N GLY A 30 11.07 -22.43 -0.36
CA GLY A 30 9.67 -22.81 -0.23
C GLY A 30 9.13 -22.91 -1.65
N ALA A 31 8.64 -24.11 -2.03
CA ALA A 31 8.07 -24.39 -3.34
C ALA A 31 7.29 -23.16 -3.84
N PRO A 32 7.48 -22.72 -5.10
CA PRO A 32 6.96 -21.44 -5.58
C PRO A 32 5.50 -21.34 -5.15
N MET A 33 5.24 -20.51 -4.14
CA MET A 33 3.90 -20.36 -3.61
C MET A 33 3.16 -19.67 -4.74
N VAL A 34 2.40 -20.44 -5.50
CA VAL A 34 1.64 -19.90 -6.61
C VAL A 34 0.52 -19.10 -5.96
N ILE A 35 0.74 -17.79 -5.85
CA ILE A 35 -0.26 -16.87 -5.33
C ILE A 35 -1.29 -16.73 -6.45
N VAL A 36 -2.35 -17.53 -6.35
CA VAL A 36 -3.47 -17.55 -7.29
C VAL A 36 -4.70 -17.09 -6.53
N ALA A 37 -5.44 -16.14 -7.09
CA ALA A 37 -6.75 -15.78 -6.61
C ALA A 37 -7.72 -16.94 -6.87
N ASP A 38 -8.43 -17.40 -5.84
CA ASP A 38 -9.48 -18.41 -5.99
C ASP A 38 -10.72 -17.79 -6.65
N THR A 39 -10.88 -18.01 -7.95
CA THR A 39 -11.97 -17.44 -8.76
C THR A 39 -13.18 -18.36 -8.91
N ARG A 40 -13.19 -19.53 -8.25
CA ARG A 40 -14.22 -20.58 -8.45
C ARG A 40 -15.63 -20.21 -7.99
N LYS A 41 -15.77 -19.21 -7.12
CA LYS A 41 -17.06 -18.71 -6.60
C LYS A 41 -17.26 -17.22 -6.86
N LEU A 42 -16.42 -16.63 -7.71
CA LEU A 42 -16.50 -15.23 -8.06
C LEU A 42 -17.24 -15.12 -9.39
N ASP A 43 -18.22 -14.22 -9.45
CA ASP A 43 -18.97 -13.90 -10.65
C ASP A 43 -18.81 -12.41 -11.02
N GLY A 44 -19.03 -12.11 -12.30
CA GLY A 44 -19.03 -10.74 -12.82
C GLY A 44 -17.68 -10.01 -12.66
N ILE A 45 -17.74 -8.79 -12.13
CA ILE A 45 -16.57 -7.89 -12.02
C ILE A 45 -15.51 -8.45 -11.08
N LEU A 46 -15.92 -9.14 -10.00
CA LEU A 46 -14.97 -9.78 -9.07
C LEU A 46 -14.25 -10.96 -9.74
N ALA A 47 -14.96 -11.74 -10.57
CA ALA A 47 -14.35 -12.83 -11.34
C ALA A 47 -13.33 -12.28 -12.34
N TRP A 48 -13.70 -11.23 -13.06
CA TRP A 48 -12.82 -10.55 -13.99
C TRP A 48 -11.56 -10.00 -13.30
N TRP A 49 -11.73 -9.32 -12.17
CA TRP A 49 -10.63 -8.77 -11.39
C TRP A 49 -9.69 -9.86 -10.84
N GLY A 50 -10.24 -10.95 -10.32
CA GLY A 50 -9.46 -12.10 -9.84
C GLY A 50 -8.74 -12.86 -10.96
N ASN A 51 -9.40 -13.03 -12.12
CA ASN A 51 -8.77 -13.65 -13.29
C ASN A 51 -7.65 -12.78 -13.87
N MET A 52 -7.83 -11.45 -13.90
CA MET A 52 -6.77 -10.52 -14.33
C MET A 52 -5.52 -10.61 -13.44
N TYR A 53 -5.69 -10.79 -12.13
CA TYR A 53 -4.57 -11.04 -11.21
C TYR A 53 -3.81 -12.34 -11.57
N ASN A 54 -4.55 -13.41 -11.86
CA ASN A 54 -3.99 -14.71 -12.19
C ASN A 54 -3.26 -14.72 -13.55
N GLU A 55 -3.78 -13.98 -14.54
CA GLU A 55 -3.21 -13.91 -15.88
C GLU A 55 -2.02 -12.95 -15.96
N SER A 56 -2.10 -11.75 -15.35
CA SER A 56 -1.05 -10.75 -15.41
C SER A 56 -1.04 -9.83 -14.19
N HIS A 57 -0.08 -10.10 -13.29
CA HIS A 57 0.17 -9.25 -12.12
C HIS A 57 0.57 -7.82 -12.50
N LEU A 58 1.20 -7.62 -13.66
CA LEU A 58 1.60 -6.30 -14.14
C LEU A 58 0.37 -5.46 -14.54
N GLN A 59 -0.57 -6.05 -15.27
CA GLN A 59 -1.83 -5.36 -15.63
C GLN A 59 -2.64 -5.03 -14.39
N PHE A 60 -2.71 -5.97 -13.43
CA PHE A 60 -3.33 -5.74 -12.14
C PHE A 60 -2.68 -4.58 -11.37
N ALA A 61 -1.35 -4.54 -11.31
CA ALA A 61 -0.61 -3.46 -10.65
C ALA A 61 -0.88 -2.09 -11.28
N ILE A 62 -0.85 -1.99 -12.62
CA ILE A 62 -1.15 -0.74 -13.32
C ILE A 62 -2.59 -0.30 -13.04
N LEU A 63 -3.55 -1.22 -13.13
CA LEU A 63 -4.96 -0.91 -12.91
C LEU A 63 -5.19 -0.38 -11.49
N THR A 64 -4.60 -1.02 -10.48
CA THR A 64 -4.72 -0.60 -9.07
C THR A 64 -4.05 0.74 -8.78
N ILE A 65 -2.86 1.00 -9.36
CA ILE A 65 -2.16 2.29 -9.25
C ILE A 65 -3.00 3.44 -9.82
N ILE A 66 -3.83 3.18 -10.82
CA ILE A 66 -4.74 4.20 -11.39
C ILE A 66 -6.01 4.33 -10.53
N ILE A 67 -6.61 3.21 -10.12
CA ILE A 67 -7.90 3.22 -9.42
C ILE A 67 -7.81 3.91 -8.05
N ILE A 68 -6.74 3.68 -7.29
CA ILE A 68 -6.58 4.26 -5.95
C ILE A 68 -6.61 5.81 -5.97
N PRO A 69 -5.74 6.51 -6.73
CA PRO A 69 -5.76 7.97 -6.77
C PRO A 69 -7.04 8.52 -7.41
N VAL A 70 -7.57 7.87 -8.45
CA VAL A 70 -8.83 8.28 -9.08
C VAL A 70 -9.98 8.23 -8.07
N THR A 71 -10.07 7.15 -7.31
CA THR A 71 -11.09 7.00 -6.26
C THR A 71 -10.88 8.02 -5.14
N GLY A 72 -9.63 8.31 -4.76
CA GLY A 72 -9.29 9.35 -3.79
C GLY A 72 -9.74 10.73 -4.23
N VAL A 73 -9.49 11.10 -5.49
CA VAL A 73 -9.96 12.38 -6.06
C VAL A 73 -11.48 12.44 -6.12
N LEU A 74 -12.14 11.36 -6.54
CA LEU A 74 -13.61 11.29 -6.56
C LEU A 74 -14.20 11.49 -5.16
N PHE A 75 -13.67 10.82 -4.13
CA PHE A 75 -14.12 11.02 -2.76
C PHE A 75 -13.81 12.42 -2.24
N GLY A 76 -12.68 13.02 -2.61
CA GLY A 76 -12.35 14.41 -2.30
C GLY A 76 -13.39 15.37 -2.87
N ILE A 77 -13.75 15.23 -4.14
CA ILE A 77 -14.78 16.05 -4.79
C ILE A 77 -16.14 15.88 -4.12
N VAL A 78 -16.52 14.63 -3.79
CA VAL A 78 -17.77 14.37 -3.07
C VAL A 78 -17.76 15.02 -1.69
N ALA A 79 -16.64 14.95 -0.96
CA ALA A 79 -16.50 15.62 0.32
C ALA A 79 -16.63 17.14 0.19
N ASP A 80 -16.00 17.75 -0.83
CA ASP A 80 -16.12 19.18 -1.12
C ASP A 80 -17.57 19.61 -1.37
N ILE A 81 -18.33 18.81 -2.13
CA ILE A 81 -19.77 19.06 -2.37
C ILE A 81 -20.56 18.98 -1.06
N VAL A 82 -20.32 17.95 -0.25
CA VAL A 82 -21.00 17.77 1.04
C VAL A 82 -20.67 18.90 2.02
N MET A 83 -19.41 19.34 2.09
CA MET A 83 -19.00 20.48 2.91
C MET A 83 -19.68 21.77 2.46
N GLY A 84 -19.84 21.96 1.15
CA GLY A 84 -20.61 23.06 0.57
C GLY A 84 -22.09 23.04 0.98
N TRP A 85 -22.71 21.86 1.08
CA TRP A 85 -24.11 21.75 1.51
C TRP A 85 -24.32 21.99 3.01
N ILE A 86 -23.35 21.62 3.85
CA ILE A 86 -23.44 21.78 5.31
C ILE A 86 -23.09 23.23 5.73
N GLY A 87 -22.51 24.03 4.83
CA GLY A 87 -22.15 25.43 5.11
C GLY A 87 -20.89 25.58 5.96
N ILE A 88 -20.07 24.53 6.05
CA ILE A 88 -18.69 24.56 6.58
C ILE A 88 -17.74 24.79 5.39
N ASP A 89 -18.16 25.61 4.42
CA ASP A 89 -17.30 26.00 3.31
C ASP A 89 -16.42 27.17 3.77
N LEU A 90 -15.13 26.90 3.93
CA LEU A 90 -14.14 27.91 4.34
C LEU A 90 -13.85 28.93 3.23
N LYS A 91 -14.33 28.71 2.00
CA LYS A 91 -14.17 29.65 0.87
C LYS A 91 -14.76 31.04 1.14
N THR A 92 -15.81 31.13 1.97
CA THR A 92 -16.43 32.42 2.29
C THR A 92 -15.72 33.17 3.43
N ARG A 93 -14.84 32.50 4.20
CA ARG A 93 -14.12 33.12 5.33
C ARG A 93 -12.82 33.81 4.91
N GLU A 94 -12.07 33.26 3.95
CA GLU A 94 -10.90 33.97 3.40
C GLU A 94 -11.30 35.25 2.65
N LEU A 95 -12.50 35.32 2.06
CA LEU A 95 -13.02 36.54 1.42
C LEU A 95 -13.57 37.59 2.41
N ALA A 96 -13.65 37.27 3.70
CA ALA A 96 -14.15 38.16 4.75
C ALA A 96 -13.05 38.63 5.72
N GLU A 97 -11.81 38.18 5.54
CA GLU A 97 -10.62 38.58 6.31
C GLU A 97 -9.66 39.48 5.51
N ASP A 98 -10.16 40.19 4.50
CA ASP A 98 -9.50 41.36 3.85
C ASP A 98 -10.46 42.58 3.84
#